data_AF-A0A5C7F5T6-F1
#
_entry.id   AF-A0A5C7F5T6-F1
#
_cell.length_a   1.000
_cell.length_b   1.000
_cell.length_c   1.000
_cell.angle_alpha   90.00
_cell.angle_beta   90.00
_cell.angle_gamma   90.00
#
_symmetry.space_group_name_H-M   'P 1'
#
loop_
_entity.id
_entity.type
_entity.pdbx_description
1 polymer ?
#
loop_
_entity_poly.entity_id
_entity_poly.type
_entity_poly.pdbx_seq_one_letter_code
_entity_poly.pdbx_strand_id
1 'polypeptide(L)'
;MMEKYSIKKELNRQSELMYVNEFQLRQTEDQIREAEKALNEFVSNVISVIGKLPEEKIKELQSNAICVIQDELKVKYPFPNADDHFNLNALGINPEPLYAMHMSSAVKWQPFKFEFTDGKFIASKEQIQIDACYVYADTPEKKKFFAMVNQMMDSFREMKDAQLLRHYNKFDELFIPNLFKVDMQGNISLSTIRLQNIMNDIGRGITISV
;
A
#
# COMPACT_ATOMS: atom_id res chain seq x y z
N MET A 1 -9.83 4.46 18.31
CA MET A 1 -9.17 3.14 18.32
C MET A 1 -8.87 2.80 16.88
N MET A 2 -7.59 2.72 16.47
CA MET A 2 -7.25 2.26 15.12
C MET A 2 -7.55 0.77 15.03
N GLU A 3 -8.52 0.38 14.20
CA GLU A 3 -8.67 -1.01 13.81
C GLU A 3 -7.43 -1.41 13.02
N LYS A 4 -6.64 -2.34 13.58
CA LYS A 4 -5.46 -2.88 12.90
C LYS A 4 -5.93 -3.63 11.66
N TYR A 5 -5.38 -3.27 10.50
CA TYR A 5 -5.49 -4.07 9.28
C TYR A 5 -5.01 -5.48 9.61
N SER A 6 -5.94 -6.44 9.53
CA SER A 6 -5.65 -7.82 9.90
C SER A 6 -4.94 -8.46 8.72
N ILE A 7 -3.61 -8.59 8.84
CA ILE A 7 -2.79 -9.52 8.04
C ILE A 7 -3.58 -10.83 7.99
N LYS A 8 -4.12 -11.19 6.82
CA LYS A 8 -4.97 -12.37 6.74
C LYS A 8 -4.17 -13.58 7.19
N LYS A 9 -4.85 -14.36 8.00
CA LYS A 9 -4.49 -15.56 8.75
C LYS A 9 -4.12 -16.77 7.86
N GLU A 10 -3.68 -16.53 6.62
CA GLU A 10 -3.55 -17.56 5.57
C GLU A 10 -2.24 -17.48 4.76
N LEU A 11 -1.27 -16.67 5.15
CA LEU A 11 0.13 -16.97 4.81
C LEU A 11 0.51 -18.25 5.57
N ASN A 12 0.45 -19.35 4.82
CA ASN A 12 0.89 -20.71 5.16
C ASN A 12 1.77 -20.77 6.40
N ARG A 13 1.52 -21.73 7.30
CA ARG A 13 2.31 -22.06 8.51
C ARG A 13 3.83 -22.26 8.29
N GLN A 14 4.34 -22.02 7.09
CA GLN A 14 5.72 -22.13 6.69
C GLN A 14 6.44 -20.79 6.48
N SER A 15 5.80 -19.62 6.48
CA SER A 15 6.51 -18.33 6.33
C SER A 15 6.84 -17.69 7.69
N GLU A 16 8.12 -17.41 7.94
CA GLU A 16 8.58 -16.71 9.15
C GLU A 16 8.66 -15.20 8.88
N LEU A 17 8.00 -14.37 9.71
CA LEU A 17 8.07 -12.91 9.59
C LEU A 17 9.46 -12.43 10.04
N MET A 18 10.17 -11.75 9.15
CA MET A 18 11.52 -11.26 9.43
C MET A 18 11.54 -9.78 9.82
N TYR A 19 10.78 -8.96 9.10
CA TYR A 19 10.84 -7.52 9.26
C TYR A 19 9.53 -6.85 8.83
N VAL A 20 9.20 -5.75 9.50
CA VAL A 20 8.08 -4.86 9.17
C VAL A 20 8.64 -3.46 8.95
N ASN A 21 8.41 -2.88 7.77
CA ASN A 21 8.76 -1.50 7.51
C ASN A 21 7.74 -0.55 8.15
N GLU A 22 7.87 -0.30 9.45
CA GLU A 22 6.89 0.50 10.23
C GLU A 22 6.72 1.94 9.72
N PHE A 23 7.75 2.53 9.10
CA PHE A 23 7.65 3.87 8.52
C PHE A 23 6.78 3.83 7.27
N GLN A 24 7.08 2.94 6.34
CA GLN A 24 6.30 2.76 5.12
C GLN A 24 4.88 2.31 5.43
N LEU A 25 4.71 1.40 6.39
CA LEU A 25 3.40 0.95 6.85
C LEU A 25 2.53 2.12 7.29
N ARG A 26 3.05 2.99 8.16
CA ARG A 26 2.33 4.19 8.60
C ARG A 26 1.99 5.13 7.44
N GLN A 27 2.93 5.37 6.53
CA GLN A 27 2.68 6.18 5.35
C GLN A 27 1.59 5.57 4.45
N THR A 28 1.60 4.26 4.26
CA THR A 28 0.59 3.56 3.47
C THR A 28 -0.78 3.61 4.16
N GLU A 29 -0.84 3.42 5.47
CA GLU A 29 -2.08 3.58 6.25
C GLU A 29 -2.65 5.01 6.16
N ASP A 30 -1.79 6.03 6.19
CA ASP A 30 -2.18 7.42 5.97
C ASP A 30 -2.75 7.64 4.56
N GLN A 31 -2.05 7.14 3.53
CA GLN A 31 -2.51 7.23 2.14
C GLN A 31 -3.86 6.55 1.92
N ILE A 32 -4.09 5.37 2.53
CA ILE A 32 -5.37 4.67 2.47
C ILE A 32 -6.49 5.51 3.09
N ARG A 33 -6.25 6.15 4.23
CA ARG A 33 -7.23 7.04 4.88
C ARG A 33 -7.56 8.27 4.03
N GLU A 34 -6.55 8.89 3.43
CA GLU A 34 -6.75 10.02 2.53
C GLU A 34 -7.51 9.61 1.26
N ALA A 35 -7.21 8.43 0.74
CA ALA A 35 -7.89 7.85 -0.41
C ALA A 35 -9.37 7.55 -0.12
N GLU A 36 -9.68 6.96 1.03
CA GLU A 36 -11.05 6.72 1.50
C GLU A 36 -11.84 8.02 1.57
N LYS A 37 -11.24 9.06 2.19
CA LYS A 37 -11.86 10.38 2.29
C LYS A 37 -12.13 10.98 0.90
N ALA A 38 -11.13 10.94 0.02
CA ALA A 38 -11.23 11.51 -1.31
C ALA A 38 -12.31 10.80 -2.17
N LEU A 39 -12.41 9.48 -2.09
CA LEU A 39 -13.44 8.71 -2.80
C LEU A 39 -14.84 9.05 -2.28
N ASN A 40 -15.04 9.10 -0.96
CA ASN A 40 -16.33 9.46 -0.38
C ASN A 40 -16.72 10.91 -0.67
N GLU A 41 -15.76 11.84 -0.67
CA GLU A 41 -16.00 13.24 -1.05
C GLU A 41 -16.42 13.34 -2.52
N PHE A 42 -15.75 12.61 -3.41
CA PHE A 42 -16.12 12.52 -4.81
C PHE A 42 -17.55 11.98 -4.99
N VAL A 43 -17.88 10.87 -4.35
CA VAL A 43 -19.23 10.27 -4.41
C VAL A 43 -20.28 11.23 -3.87
N SER A 44 -19.99 11.94 -2.77
CA SER A 44 -20.90 12.95 -2.23
C SER A 44 -21.16 14.09 -3.21
N ASN A 45 -20.14 14.55 -3.93
CA ASN A 45 -20.28 15.59 -4.96
C ASN A 45 -21.05 15.09 -6.18
N VAL A 46 -20.86 13.84 -6.58
CA VAL A 46 -21.67 13.23 -7.64
C VAL A 46 -23.14 13.16 -7.23
N ILE A 47 -23.43 12.70 -6.01
CA ILE A 47 -24.80 12.61 -5.50
C ILE A 47 -25.44 13.99 -5.30
N SER A 48 -24.68 15.04 -4.96
CA SER A 48 -25.24 16.38 -4.82
C SER A 48 -25.66 17.01 -6.15
N VAL A 49 -24.94 16.68 -7.24
CA VAL A 49 -25.21 17.19 -8.59
C VAL A 49 -26.26 16.34 -9.31
N ILE A 50 -26.08 15.01 -9.28
CA ILE A 50 -26.93 14.08 -10.03
C ILE A 50 -28.13 13.63 -9.19
N GLY A 51 -28.08 13.72 -7.87
CA GLY A 51 -29.13 13.22 -6.99
C GLY A 51 -28.93 11.75 -6.59
N LYS A 52 -30.01 11.11 -6.11
CA LYS A 52 -29.95 9.76 -5.56
C LYS A 52 -29.61 8.74 -6.64
N LEU A 53 -28.55 7.97 -6.40
CA LEU A 53 -28.12 6.85 -7.23
C LEU A 53 -28.46 5.51 -6.56
N PRO A 54 -28.75 4.45 -7.34
CA PRO A 54 -28.80 3.10 -6.80
C PRO A 54 -27.40 2.65 -6.33
N GLU A 55 -27.37 1.77 -5.33
CA GLU A 55 -26.12 1.30 -4.72
C GLU A 55 -25.13 0.72 -5.73
N GLU A 56 -25.61 -0.06 -6.71
CA GLU A 56 -24.80 -0.62 -7.78
C GLU A 56 -24.06 0.47 -8.57
N LYS A 57 -24.73 1.58 -8.88
CA LYS A 57 -24.13 2.73 -9.57
C LYS A 57 -23.14 3.47 -8.70
N ILE A 58 -23.40 3.56 -7.39
CA ILE A 58 -22.45 4.15 -6.45
C ILE A 58 -21.16 3.32 -6.41
N LYS A 59 -21.25 1.99 -6.36
CA LYS A 59 -20.09 1.09 -6.44
C LYS A 59 -19.31 1.28 -7.74
N GLU A 60 -20.00 1.40 -8.86
CA GLU A 60 -19.39 1.64 -10.18
C GLU A 60 -18.63 2.98 -10.27
N LEU A 61 -18.95 3.98 -9.43
CA LEU A 61 -18.24 5.27 -9.43
C LEU A 61 -16.75 5.15 -9.09
N GLN A 62 -16.33 4.08 -8.40
CA GLN A 62 -14.91 3.89 -8.09
C GLN A 62 -14.06 3.66 -9.35
N SER A 63 -14.58 2.91 -10.33
CA SER A 63 -13.83 2.47 -11.51
C SER A 63 -14.30 3.11 -12.82
N ASN A 64 -15.59 3.43 -12.94
CA ASN A 64 -16.25 3.88 -14.17
C ASN A 64 -17.03 5.18 -13.99
N ALA A 65 -16.49 6.11 -13.18
CA ALA A 65 -17.19 7.33 -12.76
C ALA A 65 -17.80 8.14 -13.91
N ILE A 66 -17.02 8.39 -14.97
CA ILE A 66 -17.45 9.24 -16.09
C ILE A 66 -18.65 8.62 -16.81
N CYS A 67 -18.60 7.32 -17.07
CA CYS A 67 -19.70 6.61 -17.74
C CYS A 67 -20.98 6.65 -16.89
N VAL A 68 -20.86 6.35 -15.59
CA VAL A 68 -22.01 6.40 -14.66
C VAL A 68 -22.62 7.81 -14.63
N ILE A 69 -21.80 8.85 -14.51
CA ILE A 69 -22.28 10.24 -14.50
C ILE A 69 -23.02 10.59 -15.79
N GLN A 70 -22.44 10.23 -16.95
CA GLN A 70 -23.05 10.52 -18.26
C GLN A 70 -24.37 9.78 -18.46
N ASP A 71 -24.43 8.49 -18.12
CA ASP A 71 -25.62 7.67 -18.29
C ASP A 71 -26.77 8.20 -17.41
N GLU A 72 -26.49 8.54 -16.16
CA GLU A 72 -27.49 9.04 -15.22
C GLU A 72 -27.98 10.46 -15.55
N LEU A 73 -27.12 11.30 -16.14
CA LEU A 73 -27.53 12.60 -16.66
C LEU A 73 -28.41 12.45 -17.91
N LYS A 74 -28.07 11.54 -18.83
CA LYS A 74 -28.84 11.30 -20.06
C LYS A 74 -30.27 10.84 -19.80
N VAL A 75 -30.50 10.04 -18.76
CA VAL A 75 -31.86 9.64 -18.35
C VAL A 75 -32.74 10.85 -17.99
N LYS A 76 -32.12 11.97 -17.59
CA LYS A 76 -32.81 13.20 -17.17
C LYS A 76 -32.96 14.22 -18.29
N TYR A 77 -32.44 13.95 -19.49
CA TYR A 77 -32.46 14.91 -20.58
C TYR A 77 -33.90 15.20 -21.03
N PRO A 78 -34.34 16.48 -20.93
CA PRO A 78 -35.71 16.85 -21.31
C PRO A 78 -35.95 16.80 -22.83
N PHE A 79 -34.89 16.83 -23.64
CA PHE A 79 -34.98 16.90 -25.10
C PHE A 79 -34.15 15.77 -25.76
N PRO A 80 -34.77 14.61 -26.07
CA PRO A 80 -34.05 13.42 -26.57
C PRO A 80 -33.30 13.61 -27.90
N ASN A 81 -33.74 14.59 -28.71
CA ASN A 81 -33.17 14.88 -30.03
C ASN A 81 -32.21 16.09 -30.01
N ALA A 82 -32.07 16.78 -28.88
CA ALA A 82 -31.10 17.85 -28.73
C ALA A 82 -29.74 17.29 -28.35
N ASP A 83 -28.68 18.05 -28.60
CA ASP A 83 -27.34 17.67 -28.16
C ASP A 83 -27.22 17.71 -26.61
N ASP A 84 -26.20 17.00 -26.11
CA ASP A 84 -25.94 16.88 -24.68
C ASP A 84 -25.70 18.26 -24.02
N HIS A 85 -25.04 19.20 -24.71
CA HIS A 85 -24.73 20.51 -24.16
C HIS A 85 -26.01 21.34 -23.92
N PHE A 86 -26.94 21.32 -24.88
CA PHE A 86 -28.25 21.94 -24.73
C PHE A 86 -29.04 21.34 -23.56
N ASN A 87 -29.08 20.01 -23.44
CA ASN A 87 -29.79 19.33 -22.35
C ASN A 87 -29.19 19.65 -20.97
N LEU A 88 -27.87 19.64 -20.84
CA LEU A 88 -27.18 20.01 -19.60
C LEU A 88 -27.46 21.46 -19.21
N ASN A 89 -27.43 22.39 -20.17
CA ASN A 89 -27.81 23.79 -19.95
C ASN A 89 -29.28 23.93 -19.53
N ALA A 90 -30.19 23.18 -20.15
CA ALA A 90 -31.60 23.18 -19.80
C ALA A 90 -31.86 22.64 -18.38
N LEU A 91 -31.05 21.69 -17.91
CA LEU A 91 -31.08 21.18 -16.53
C LEU A 91 -30.36 22.11 -15.53
N GLY A 92 -29.61 23.11 -16.02
CA GLY A 92 -28.77 23.96 -15.18
C GLY A 92 -27.61 23.21 -14.52
N ILE A 93 -27.17 22.08 -15.09
CA ILE A 93 -26.13 21.22 -14.54
C ILE A 93 -24.84 21.39 -15.35
N ASN A 94 -23.73 21.59 -14.65
CA ASN A 94 -22.39 21.55 -15.23
C ASN A 94 -21.61 20.34 -14.67
N PRO A 95 -21.38 19.27 -15.46
CA PRO A 95 -20.66 18.08 -14.98
C PRO A 95 -19.12 18.23 -15.03
N GLU A 96 -18.57 19.25 -15.69
CA GLU A 96 -17.11 19.44 -15.84
C GLU A 96 -16.34 19.44 -14.51
N PRO A 97 -16.81 20.08 -13.42
CA PRO A 97 -16.14 20.02 -12.14
C PRO A 97 -16.01 18.59 -11.60
N LEU A 98 -17.00 17.72 -11.85
CA LEU A 98 -16.94 16.31 -11.43
C LEU A 98 -15.89 15.55 -12.23
N TYR A 99 -15.81 15.79 -13.54
CA TYR A 99 -14.79 15.16 -14.39
C TYR A 99 -13.38 15.61 -14.01
N ALA A 100 -13.19 16.90 -13.76
CA ALA A 100 -11.92 17.45 -13.29
C ALA A 100 -11.54 16.89 -11.90
N MET A 101 -12.51 16.75 -10.99
CA MET A 101 -12.28 16.14 -9.68
C MET A 101 -11.87 14.67 -9.82
N HIS A 102 -12.55 13.89 -10.65
CA HIS A 102 -12.20 12.51 -10.93
C HIS A 102 -10.79 12.41 -11.51
N MET A 103 -10.47 13.17 -12.56
CA MET A 103 -9.16 13.13 -13.21
C MET A 103 -8.00 13.50 -12.27
N SER A 104 -8.21 14.47 -11.38
CA SER A 104 -7.18 14.92 -10.44
C SER A 104 -7.06 14.04 -9.19
N SER A 105 -8.13 13.38 -8.77
CA SER A 105 -8.19 12.69 -7.48
C SER A 105 -8.24 11.17 -7.59
N ALA A 106 -8.64 10.60 -8.73
CA ALA A 106 -8.74 9.15 -8.91
C ALA A 106 -7.44 8.42 -8.66
N VAL A 107 -6.32 9.05 -9.01
CA VAL A 107 -4.96 8.53 -8.73
C VAL A 107 -4.70 8.26 -7.24
N LYS A 108 -5.43 8.93 -6.34
CA LYS A 108 -5.31 8.74 -4.90
C LYS A 108 -5.99 7.46 -4.41
N TRP A 109 -7.13 7.09 -4.98
CA TRP A 109 -7.92 5.94 -4.51
C TRP A 109 -7.84 4.70 -5.41
N GLN A 110 -7.61 4.85 -6.71
CA GLN A 110 -7.54 3.70 -7.64
C GLN A 110 -6.56 2.59 -7.24
N PRO A 111 -5.41 2.87 -6.59
CA PRO A 111 -4.51 1.81 -6.15
C PRO A 111 -5.08 0.92 -5.03
N PHE A 112 -6.04 1.43 -4.24
CA PHE A 112 -6.49 0.78 -3.01
C PHE A 112 -7.82 0.07 -3.19
N LYS A 113 -8.06 -0.94 -2.35
CA LYS A 113 -9.32 -1.69 -2.32
C LYS A 113 -10.29 -1.06 -1.34
N PHE A 114 -11.53 -0.86 -1.78
CA PHE A 114 -12.61 -0.34 -0.96
C PHE A 114 -13.81 -1.27 -1.01
N GLU A 115 -14.54 -1.33 0.09
CA GLU A 115 -15.81 -2.02 0.22
C GLU A 115 -16.89 -0.97 0.46
N PHE A 116 -18.05 -1.11 -0.18
CA PHE A 116 -19.17 -0.20 0.03
C PHE A 116 -20.10 -0.76 1.11
N THR A 117 -20.13 -0.10 2.27
CA THR A 117 -20.88 -0.52 3.45
C THR A 117 -21.53 0.69 4.10
N ASP A 118 -22.79 0.56 4.53
CA ASP A 118 -23.55 1.63 5.20
C ASP A 118 -23.55 2.99 4.45
N GLY A 119 -23.61 2.93 3.11
CA GLY A 119 -23.68 4.12 2.27
C GLY A 119 -22.34 4.83 2.03
N LYS A 120 -21.22 4.23 2.43
CA LYS A 120 -19.88 4.80 2.26
C LYS A 120 -18.88 3.75 1.79
N PHE A 121 -17.83 4.22 1.13
CA PHE A 121 -16.66 3.39 0.85
C PHE A 121 -15.78 3.33 2.11
N ILE A 122 -15.41 2.13 2.51
CA ILE A 122 -14.49 1.86 3.61
C ILE A 122 -13.31 1.07 3.05
N ALA A 123 -12.09 1.42 3.42
CA ALA A 123 -10.91 0.69 3.00
C ALA A 123 -11.01 -0.78 3.44
N SER A 124 -10.79 -1.71 2.50
CA SER A 124 -10.76 -3.13 2.84
C SER A 124 -9.61 -3.42 3.80
N LYS A 125 -9.79 -4.43 4.66
CA LYS A 125 -8.73 -4.89 5.58
C LYS A 125 -7.53 -5.48 4.82
N GLU A 126 -7.76 -5.94 3.60
CA GLU A 126 -6.74 -6.54 2.75
C GLU A 126 -6.23 -5.54 1.73
N GLN A 127 -4.98 -5.13 1.89
CA GLN A 127 -4.32 -4.20 0.98
C GLN A 127 -2.97 -4.76 0.59
N ILE A 128 -2.75 -4.94 -0.70
CA ILE A 128 -1.48 -5.46 -1.24
C ILE A 128 -0.31 -4.54 -0.85
N GLN A 129 -0.58 -3.23 -0.75
CA GLN A 129 0.38 -2.22 -0.34
C GLN A 129 0.78 -2.36 1.13
N ILE A 130 -0.14 -2.78 1.99
CA ILE A 130 0.14 -3.10 3.39
C ILE A 130 0.98 -4.39 3.44
N ASP A 131 0.59 -5.42 2.69
CA ASP A 131 1.35 -6.69 2.62
C ASP A 131 2.80 -6.47 2.16
N ALA A 132 3.02 -5.55 1.22
CA ALA A 132 4.36 -5.18 0.73
C ALA A 132 5.26 -4.52 1.79
N CYS A 133 4.70 -4.08 2.93
CA CYS A 133 5.47 -3.55 4.06
C CYS A 133 6.05 -4.66 4.96
N TYR A 134 5.66 -5.92 4.75
CA TYR A 134 6.13 -7.07 5.51
C TYR A 134 7.11 -7.90 4.68
N VAL A 135 8.21 -8.32 5.31
CA VAL A 135 9.22 -9.19 4.70
C VAL A 135 9.19 -10.54 5.39
N TYR A 136 8.98 -11.60 4.59
CA TYR A 136 8.87 -12.96 5.08
C TYR A 136 10.00 -13.86 4.52
N ALA A 137 10.43 -14.82 5.33
CA ALA A 137 11.20 -15.98 4.89
C ALA A 137 10.24 -17.10 4.44
N ASP A 138 9.80 -17.01 3.19
CA ASP A 138 8.81 -17.88 2.56
C ASP A 138 9.43 -19.05 1.76
N THR A 139 10.75 -19.04 1.50
CA THR A 139 11.47 -20.13 0.84
C THR A 139 12.53 -20.80 1.74
N PRO A 140 12.93 -22.06 1.49
CA PRO A 140 14.02 -22.71 2.22
C PRO A 140 15.35 -21.93 2.20
N GLU A 141 15.68 -21.29 1.08
CA GLU A 141 16.88 -20.48 0.91
C GLU A 141 16.81 -19.23 1.79
N LYS A 142 15.67 -18.54 1.78
CA LYS A 142 15.42 -17.37 2.62
C LYS A 142 15.48 -17.69 4.10
N LYS A 143 14.93 -18.85 4.52
CA LYS A 143 15.04 -19.34 5.90
C LYS A 143 16.48 -19.64 6.29
N LYS A 144 17.23 -20.33 5.42
CA LYS A 144 18.65 -20.63 5.64
C LYS A 144 19.47 -19.35 5.77
N PHE A 145 19.24 -18.39 4.88
CA PHE A 145 19.89 -17.08 4.94
C PHE A 145 19.55 -16.35 6.24
N PHE A 146 18.29 -16.33 6.65
CA PHE A 146 17.88 -15.70 7.90
C PHE A 146 18.53 -16.34 9.12
N ALA A 147 18.59 -17.68 9.16
CA ALA A 147 19.28 -18.41 10.22
C ALA A 147 20.78 -18.06 10.29
N MET A 148 21.45 -17.95 9.14
CA MET A 148 22.86 -17.52 9.08
C MET A 148 23.06 -16.10 9.60
N VAL A 149 22.17 -15.17 9.22
CA VAL A 149 22.20 -13.78 9.69
C VAL A 149 22.03 -13.72 11.21
N ASN A 150 21.08 -14.48 11.78
CA ASN A 150 20.88 -14.53 13.22
C ASN A 150 22.10 -15.10 13.94
N GLN A 151 22.70 -16.19 13.42
CA GLN A 151 23.93 -16.74 13.97
C GLN A 151 25.08 -15.72 13.94
N MET A 152 25.22 -14.95 12.86
CA MET A 152 26.25 -13.89 12.78
C MET A 152 26.00 -12.78 13.81
N MET A 153 24.75 -12.39 14.05
CA MET A 153 24.43 -11.41 15.09
C MET A 153 24.74 -11.92 16.49
N ASP A 154 24.42 -13.19 16.78
CA ASP A 154 24.69 -13.79 18.08
C ASP A 154 26.19 -13.91 18.33
N SER A 155 26.97 -14.40 17.36
CA SER A 155 28.44 -14.41 17.44
C SER A 155 29.01 -13.01 17.66
N PHE A 156 28.45 -11.99 17.03
CA PHE A 156 28.89 -10.61 17.26
C PHE A 156 28.58 -10.12 18.67
N ARG A 157 27.38 -10.42 19.19
CA ARG A 157 26.99 -10.10 20.58
C ARG A 157 27.93 -10.77 21.59
N GLU A 158 28.24 -12.05 21.39
CA GLU A 158 29.19 -12.78 22.24
C GLU A 158 30.59 -12.13 22.22
N MET A 159 31.08 -11.71 21.06
CA MET A 159 32.36 -10.99 20.96
C MET A 159 32.31 -9.62 21.66
N LYS A 160 31.18 -8.91 21.59
CA LYS A 160 30.96 -7.65 22.29
C LYS A 160 30.99 -7.85 23.81
N ASP A 161 30.25 -8.83 24.31
CA ASP A 161 30.14 -9.13 25.74
C ASP A 161 31.47 -9.60 26.33
N ALA A 162 32.25 -10.35 25.55
CA ALA A 162 33.61 -10.76 25.91
C ALA A 162 34.65 -9.62 25.79
N GLN A 163 34.24 -8.39 25.46
CA GLN A 163 35.12 -7.23 25.23
C GLN A 163 36.22 -7.47 24.18
N LEU A 164 36.00 -8.42 23.26
CA LEU A 164 36.94 -8.75 22.20
C LEU A 164 36.86 -7.76 21.04
N LEU A 165 35.75 -7.03 20.95
CA LEU A 165 35.59 -5.90 20.03
C LEU A 165 36.26 -4.67 20.65
N ARG A 166 37.44 -4.29 20.15
CA ARG A 166 38.04 -2.99 20.50
C ARG A 166 37.11 -1.87 20.03
N HIS A 167 37.21 -0.69 20.65
CA HIS A 167 36.49 0.52 20.20
C HIS A 167 36.96 0.92 18.79
N TYR A 168 36.40 0.26 17.79
CA TYR A 168 36.67 0.52 16.39
C TYR A 168 35.65 1.55 15.93
N ASN A 169 36.07 2.80 15.85
CA ASN A 169 35.27 3.92 15.34
C ASN A 169 35.00 3.84 13.81
N LYS A 170 35.38 2.73 13.15
CA LYS A 170 35.15 2.47 11.72
C LYS A 170 35.05 0.95 11.50
N PHE A 171 33.85 0.41 11.48
CA PHE A 171 33.56 -0.98 11.11
C PHE A 171 32.61 -1.08 9.92
N ASP A 172 32.67 -0.11 9.00
CA ASP A 172 31.79 -0.06 7.83
C ASP A 172 32.12 -1.14 6.77
N GLU A 173 33.18 -1.95 6.93
CA GLU A 173 33.74 -2.70 5.79
C GLU A 173 33.93 -4.22 5.94
N LEU A 174 33.60 -4.88 7.07
CA LEU A 174 34.00 -6.28 7.27
C LEU A 174 32.89 -7.34 7.45
N PHE A 175 31.62 -6.97 7.32
CA PHE A 175 30.53 -7.94 7.20
C PHE A 175 29.78 -7.63 5.91
N ILE A 176 29.69 -8.63 5.00
CA ILE A 176 29.02 -8.62 3.67
C ILE A 176 28.45 -7.23 3.35
N PRO A 177 29.15 -6.42 2.54
CA PRO A 177 29.21 -4.99 2.76
C PRO A 177 27.81 -4.40 2.92
N ASN A 178 27.51 -3.98 4.15
CA ASN A 178 26.35 -3.18 4.58
C ASN A 178 25.02 -3.87 4.94
N LEU A 179 24.97 -5.19 5.21
CA LEU A 179 23.73 -5.81 5.73
C LEU A 179 23.39 -5.36 7.16
N PHE A 180 24.40 -4.93 7.92
CA PHE A 180 24.28 -4.52 9.32
C PHE A 180 24.63 -3.04 9.47
N LYS A 181 24.00 -2.37 10.45
CA LYS A 181 24.35 -1.03 10.93
C LYS A 181 24.87 -1.14 12.35
N VAL A 182 25.98 -0.48 12.62
CA VAL A 182 26.55 -0.37 13.97
C VAL A 182 26.36 1.08 14.43
N ASP A 183 25.70 1.29 15.57
CA ASP A 183 25.57 2.64 16.14
C ASP A 183 26.85 3.08 16.89
N MET A 184 26.87 4.34 17.37
CA MET A 184 28.02 4.90 18.10
C MET A 184 28.30 4.18 19.43
N GLN A 185 27.35 3.40 19.93
CA GLN A 185 27.46 2.57 21.13
C GLN A 185 27.85 1.12 20.79
N GLY A 186 28.17 0.83 19.52
CA GLY A 186 28.57 -0.48 19.06
C GLY A 186 27.42 -1.49 19.03
N ASN A 187 26.16 -1.05 18.99
CA ASN A 187 25.01 -1.94 18.83
C ASN A 187 24.81 -2.27 17.36
N ILE A 188 24.66 -3.55 17.05
CA ILE A 188 24.32 -4.01 15.71
C ILE A 188 22.82 -4.08 15.53
N SER A 189 22.37 -3.53 14.41
CA SER A 189 21.02 -3.73 13.87
C SER A 189 21.11 -4.18 12.42
N LEU A 190 20.09 -4.90 11.93
CA LEU A 190 19.97 -5.21 10.50
C LEU A 190 19.58 -3.94 9.72
N SER A 191 20.26 -3.71 8.60
CA SER A 191 19.89 -2.69 7.63
C SER A 191 18.64 -3.14 6.88
N THR A 192 17.50 -2.63 7.31
CA THR A 192 16.18 -3.09 6.88
C THR A 192 15.91 -2.87 5.38
N ILE A 193 16.35 -1.74 4.83
CA ILE A 193 16.29 -1.42 3.39
C ILE A 193 17.09 -2.44 2.57
N ARG A 194 18.27 -2.85 3.05
CA ARG A 194 19.13 -3.79 2.31
C ARG A 194 18.68 -5.23 2.47
N LEU A 195 18.18 -5.60 3.64
CA LEU A 195 17.55 -6.91 3.87
C LEU A 195 16.42 -7.15 2.86
N GLN A 196 15.54 -6.17 2.66
CA GLN A 196 14.45 -6.28 1.69
C GLN A 196 14.97 -6.49 0.26
N ASN A 197 15.98 -5.72 -0.18
CA ASN A 197 16.57 -5.87 -1.51
C ASN A 197 17.22 -7.25 -1.72
N ILE A 198 18.05 -7.70 -0.77
CA ILE A 198 18.72 -9.00 -0.85
C ILE A 198 17.70 -10.14 -0.87
N MET A 199 16.63 -10.04 -0.08
CA MET A 199 15.57 -11.05 -0.05
C MET A 199 14.74 -11.11 -1.34
N ASN A 200 14.63 -9.99 -2.07
CA ASN A 200 14.01 -9.97 -3.40
C ASN A 200 14.91 -10.60 -4.47
N ASP A 201 16.23 -10.54 -4.28
CA ASP A 201 17.23 -11.11 -5.20
C ASP A 201 17.45 -12.62 -4.97
N ILE A 202 17.35 -13.08 -3.71
CA ILE A 202 17.38 -14.49 -3.33
C ILE A 202 16.15 -15.20 -3.93
N GLY A 203 16.36 -15.84 -5.08
CA GLY A 203 15.33 -16.53 -5.87
C GLY A 203 15.33 -16.14 -7.35
N ARG A 204 15.96 -15.01 -7.73
CA ARG A 204 16.10 -14.58 -9.14
C ARG A 204 17.47 -14.87 -9.75
N GLY A 205 18.50 -15.11 -8.93
CA GLY A 205 19.89 -15.10 -9.41
C GLY A 205 20.83 -16.10 -8.73
N ILE A 206 20.38 -17.29 -8.34
CA ILE A 206 21.33 -18.36 -7.96
C ILE A 206 21.36 -19.44 -9.04
N THR A 207 21.95 -19.11 -10.19
CA THR A 207 22.55 -20.14 -11.05
C THR A 207 23.84 -20.56 -10.35
N ILE A 208 23.81 -21.63 -9.57
CA ILE A 208 25.05 -22.28 -9.13
C ILE A 208 25.63 -22.96 -10.38
N SER A 209 26.54 -22.28 -11.06
CA SER A 209 27.42 -22.94 -12.03
C SER A 209 28.28 -23.92 -11.23
N VAL A 210 28.07 -25.22 -11.46
CA VAL A 210 28.87 -26.32 -10.92
C VAL A 210 30.24 -26.32 -11.60
#